data_AF-A0A4U8SZI9-F1
#
_entry.id   AF-A0A4U8SZI9-F1
#
_cell.length_a   1.000
_cell.length_b   1.000
_cell.length_c   1.000
_cell.angle_alpha   90.00
_cell.angle_beta   90.00
_cell.angle_gamma   90.00
#
_symmetry.space_group_name_H-M   'P 1'
#
loop_
_entity.id
_entity.type
_entity.pdbx_description
1 polymer ?
#
loop_
_entity_poly.entity_id
_entity_poly.type
_entity_poly.pdbx_seq_one_letter_code
_entity_poly.pdbx_strand_id
1 'polypeptide(L)' 'MKKYIAIALIAGLPSFMLADCASLMKQYNAPDPSSKTMAQINRWLKKVDNATDAKTLESCMIAQAADNPNKAQVAGK' A
#
# COMPACT_ATOMS: atom_id res chain seq x y z
N MET A 1 -16.25 -45.84 5.19
CA MET A 1 -15.20 -45.51 4.20
C MET A 1 -15.72 -44.42 3.27
N LYS A 2 -14.84 -43.54 2.77
CA LYS A 2 -15.06 -42.33 1.94
C LYS A 2 -15.64 -41.15 2.73
N LYS A 3 -14.85 -40.22 3.28
CA LYS A 3 -13.84 -39.29 2.71
C LYS A 3 -14.41 -38.44 1.55
N TYR A 4 -14.11 -37.13 1.68
CA TYR A 4 -14.19 -36.05 0.68
C TYR A 4 -15.52 -35.29 0.58
N ILE A 5 -15.63 -34.19 1.32
CA ILE A 5 -16.02 -32.91 0.72
C ILE A 5 -15.03 -31.85 1.24
N ALA A 6 -14.11 -31.48 0.36
CA ALA A 6 -13.29 -30.29 0.48
C ALA A 6 -14.17 -29.08 0.16
N ILE A 7 -14.22 -28.08 1.04
CA ILE A 7 -14.60 -26.71 0.65
C ILE A 7 -13.63 -25.74 1.30
N ALA A 8 -12.66 -25.37 0.47
CA ALA A 8 -11.93 -24.12 0.43
C ALA A 8 -12.22 -23.11 1.56
N LEU A 9 -11.32 -23.11 2.55
CA LEU A 9 -11.06 -21.96 3.41
C LEU A 9 -10.29 -20.92 2.57
N ILE A 10 -10.99 -20.21 1.69
CA ILE A 10 -10.50 -18.94 1.15
C ILE A 10 -10.61 -17.97 2.31
N ALA A 11 -9.55 -17.94 3.13
CA ALA A 11 -9.36 -16.92 4.14
C ALA A 11 -9.44 -15.57 3.41
N GLY A 12 -10.50 -14.82 3.72
CA GLY A 12 -10.70 -13.47 3.23
C GLY A 12 -9.48 -12.64 3.57
N LEU A 13 -8.69 -12.35 2.55
CA LEU A 13 -7.80 -11.19 2.57
C LEU A 13 -8.68 -9.98 2.89
N PRO A 14 -8.33 -9.15 3.88
CA PRO A 14 -9.16 -8.04 4.32
C PRO A 14 -9.24 -7.00 3.20
N SER A 15 -10.22 -7.16 2.31
CA SER A 15 -10.47 -6.27 1.18
C SER A 15 -10.87 -4.86 1.61
N PHE A 16 -11.16 -4.67 2.90
CA PHE A 16 -11.52 -3.38 3.50
C PHE A 16 -10.36 -2.38 3.56
N MET A 17 -9.10 -2.82 3.53
CA MET A 17 -7.95 -1.90 3.51
C MET A 17 -7.61 -1.41 2.08
N LEU A 18 -7.88 -2.22 1.05
CA LEU A 18 -7.57 -1.88 -0.34
C LEU A 18 -8.53 -0.85 -0.95
N ALA A 19 -9.81 -0.88 -0.56
CA ALA A 19 -10.81 0.10 -1.01
C ALA A 19 -10.53 1.52 -0.46
N ASP A 20 -9.98 1.60 0.76
CA ASP A 20 -9.60 2.86 1.39
C ASP A 20 -8.36 3.46 0.72
N CYS A 21 -7.38 2.63 0.36
CA CYS A 21 -6.15 3.06 -0.33
C CYS A 21 -6.41 3.80 -1.65
N ALA A 22 -7.18 3.22 -2.57
CA ALA A 22 -7.41 3.84 -3.89
C ALA A 22 -8.20 5.15 -3.78
N SER A 23 -9.15 5.19 -2.84
CA SER A 23 -9.98 6.37 -2.57
C SER A 23 -9.15 7.50 -1.95
N LEU A 24 -8.34 7.20 -0.93
CA LEU A 24 -7.41 8.15 -0.30
C LEU A 24 -6.34 8.63 -1.28
N MET A 25 -5.76 7.73 -2.08
CA MET A 25 -4.79 8.12 -3.09
C MET A 25 -5.38 9.08 -4.12
N LYS A 26 -6.64 8.87 -4.53
CA LYS A 26 -7.35 9.81 -5.41
C LYS A 26 -7.67 11.14 -4.71
N GLN A 27 -8.15 11.09 -3.47
CA GLN A 27 -8.47 12.28 -2.67
C GLN A 27 -7.27 13.21 -2.53
N TYR A 28 -6.08 12.65 -2.29
CA TYR A 28 -4.84 13.40 -2.10
C TYR A 28 -4.03 13.61 -3.38
N ASN A 29 -4.50 13.16 -4.55
CA ASN A 29 -3.71 13.12 -5.79
C ASN A 29 -2.31 12.51 -5.56
N ALA A 30 -2.29 11.34 -4.94
CA ALA A 30 -1.06 10.62 -4.64
C ALA A 30 -0.32 10.20 -5.94
N PRO A 31 1.02 10.28 -5.96
CA PRO A 31 1.79 9.79 -7.08
C PRO A 31 1.71 8.26 -7.14
N ASP A 32 1.92 7.70 -8.33
CA ASP A 32 2.06 6.25 -8.53
C ASP A 32 3.23 5.70 -7.68
N PRO A 33 2.94 4.87 -6.65
CA PRO A 33 3.96 4.36 -5.74
C PRO A 33 4.98 3.44 -6.43
N SER A 34 4.58 2.74 -7.50
CA SER A 34 5.46 1.84 -8.26
C SER A 34 6.61 2.58 -8.94
N SER A 35 6.45 3.89 -9.18
CA SER A 35 7.46 4.77 -9.79
C SER A 35 8.32 5.52 -8.77
N LYS A 36 8.09 5.35 -7.46
CA LYS A 36 8.73 6.15 -6.40
C LYS A 36 9.59 5.32 -5.48
N THR A 37 10.68 5.92 -4.99
CA THR A 37 11.50 5.36 -3.91
C THR A 37 10.82 5.60 -2.56
N MET A 38 11.20 4.81 -1.54
CA MET A 38 10.65 4.95 -0.18
C MET A 38 10.84 6.37 0.39
N ALA A 39 11.98 7.01 0.14
CA ALA A 39 12.20 8.38 0.61
C ALA A 39 11.35 9.42 -0.14
N GLN A 40 11.02 9.18 -1.41
CA GLN A 40 10.09 10.04 -2.15
C GLN A 40 8.67 9.90 -1.62
N ILE A 41 8.23 8.68 -1.31
CA ILE A 41 6.94 8.41 -0.66
C ILE A 41 6.88 9.13 0.70
N ASN A 42 7.88 8.92 1.56
CA ASN A 42 7.93 9.57 2.89
C ASN A 42 7.97 11.09 2.82
N ARG A 43 8.68 11.68 1.85
CA ARG A 43 8.66 13.14 1.63
C ARG A 43 7.31 13.64 1.15
N TRP A 44 6.61 12.87 0.32
CA TRP A 44 5.31 13.25 -0.18
C TRP A 44 4.24 13.17 0.92
N LEU A 45 4.27 12.14 1.76
CA LEU A 45 3.34 11.95 2.88
C LEU A 45 3.35 13.11 3.90
N LYS A 46 4.48 13.82 4.03
CA LYS A 46 4.57 15.04 4.87
C LYS A 46 3.66 16.18 4.41
N LYS A 47 3.08 16.10 3.21
CA LYS A 47 2.12 17.08 2.66
C LYS A 47 0.67 16.76 3.06
N VAL A 48 0.43 15.61 3.71
CA VAL A 48 -0.89 15.19 4.17
C VAL A 48 -1.04 15.62 5.63
N ASP A 49 -1.89 16.62 5.87
CA ASP A 49 -2.06 17.22 7.21
C ASP A 49 -2.79 16.29 8.21
N ASN A 50 -3.66 15.41 7.69
CA ASN A 50 -4.36 14.44 8.53
C ASN A 50 -3.43 13.26 8.84
N ALA A 51 -3.02 13.13 10.11
CA ALA A 51 -2.12 12.09 10.57
C ALA A 51 -2.66 10.67 10.36
N THR A 52 -3.98 10.48 10.43
CA THR A 52 -4.62 9.18 10.17
C THR A 52 -4.50 8.82 8.70
N ASP A 53 -4.84 9.76 7.81
CA ASP A 53 -4.80 9.56 6.36
C ASP A 53 -3.36 9.35 5.88
N ALA A 54 -2.41 10.10 6.45
CA ALA A 54 -0.98 9.94 6.17
C ALA A 54 -0.49 8.52 6.52
N LYS A 55 -0.90 7.96 7.66
CA LYS A 55 -0.52 6.61 8.09
C LYS A 55 -1.14 5.52 7.21
N THR A 56 -2.40 5.72 6.81
CA THR A 56 -3.08 4.81 5.86
C THR A 56 -2.38 4.85 4.51
N LEU A 57 -2.14 6.05 3.95
CA LEU A 57 -1.42 6.25 2.70
C LEU A 57 0.01 5.67 2.74
N GLU A 58 0.73 5.81 3.85
CA GLU A 58 2.06 5.19 4.01
C GLU A 58 2.01 3.69 3.81
N SER A 59 1.09 3.02 4.51
CA SER A 59 0.91 1.56 4.43
C SER A 59 0.52 1.14 3.01
N CYS A 60 -0.40 1.87 2.38
CA CYS A 60 -0.87 1.61 1.02
C CYS A 60 0.24 1.78 -0.03
N MET A 61 0.96 2.91 0.02
CA MET A 61 1.98 3.24 -0.97
C MET A 61 3.20 2.33 -0.85
N ILE A 62 3.60 1.95 0.36
CA ILE A 62 4.69 0.98 0.57
C ILE A 62 4.30 -0.41 0.06
N ALA A 63 3.06 -0.85 0.31
CA ALA A 63 2.57 -2.13 -0.18
C ALA A 63 2.53 -2.18 -1.72
N GLN A 64 2.08 -1.10 -2.38
CA GLN A 64 2.06 -1.01 -3.84
C GLN A 64 3.45 -0.83 -4.46
N ALA A 65 4.39 -0.24 -3.72
CA ALA A 65 5.78 -0.10 -4.15
C ALA A 65 6.63 -1.36 -3.84
N ALA A 66 6.04 -2.45 -3.32
CA ALA A 66 6.79 -3.62 -2.88
C ALA A 66 7.58 -4.30 -4.00
N ASP A 67 7.09 -4.22 -5.24
CA ASP A 67 7.72 -4.77 -6.45
C ASP A 67 8.66 -3.77 -7.16
N ASN A 68 8.90 -2.58 -6.57
CA ASN A 68 9.80 -1.58 -7.18
C ASN A 68 11.28 -1.98 -6.98
N PRO A 69 12.06 -2.28 -8.03
CA PRO A 69 13.48 -2.61 -7.91
C PRO A 69 14.33 -1.46 -7.33
N ASN A 70 13.82 -0.22 -7.33
CA ASN A 70 14.47 0.95 -6.76
C ASN A 70 14.13 1.20 -5.27
N LYS A 71 13.46 0.25 -4.59
CA LYS A 71 12.97 0.37 -3.20
C LYS A 71 14.06 0.74 -2.18
N ALA A 72 15.31 0.32 -2.41
CA ALA A 72 16.45 0.57 -1.52
C ALA A 72 17.32 1.79 -1.92
N GLN A 73 17.14 2.35 -3.12
CA GLN A 73 18.01 3.41 -3.62
C GLN A 73 17.43 4.80 -3.31
N VAL A 74 17.67 5.28 -2.08
CA VAL A 74 18.16 6.65 -1.79
C VAL A 74 18.43 6.77 -0.27
N ALA A 75 19.32 5.91 0.24
CA ALA A 75 20.12 6.19 1.43
C ALA A 75 21.56 6.49 0.99
N GLY A 76 21.72 7.41 0.03
CA GLY A 76 23.00 7.66 -0.64
C GLY A 76 23.02 8.95 -1.44
N LYS A 77 22.88 10.07 -0.75
CA LYS A 77 23.75 11.25 -0.91
C LYS A 77 23.90 11.89 0.46
#